data_AF-C7IZK3-F1
#
_entry.id   AF-C7IZK3-F1
#
_cell.length_a   1.000
_cell.length_b   1.000
_cell.length_c   1.000
_cell.angle_alpha   90.00
_cell.angle_beta   90.00
_cell.angle_gamma   90.00
#
_symmetry.space_group_name_H-M   'P 1'
#
loop_
_entity.id
_entity.type
_entity.pdbx_description
1 polymer ?
#
loop_
_entity_poly.entity_id
_entity_poly.type
_entity_poly.pdbx_seq_one_letter_code
_entity_poly.pdbx_strand_id
1 'polypeptide(L)'
;MEAIVEGSKYECLLFDLDDTLYPFSSGINLACRKNIQDYMRRHLRIEESQIADMCLELYKEYGTTMAGLKALGYEFDNDEFHANVHGTLPYDNLHFDPVLRTLLLSIPQRKIV
;
A
#
# COMPACT_ATOMS: atom_id res chain seq x y z
N MET A 1 6.97 -23.42 41.37
CA MET A 1 6.60 -23.96 40.04
C MET A 1 6.90 -22.87 39.04
N GLU A 2 8.04 -22.96 38.37
CA GLU A 2 8.34 -22.09 37.24
C GLU A 2 7.45 -22.53 36.09
N ALA A 3 6.55 -21.64 35.65
CA ALA A 3 5.85 -21.84 34.40
C ALA A 3 6.90 -21.73 33.30
N ILE A 4 7.12 -22.84 32.60
CA ILE A 4 7.86 -22.84 31.34
C ILE A 4 7.03 -21.96 30.40
N VAL A 5 7.45 -20.71 30.20
CA VAL A 5 6.93 -19.90 29.10
C VAL A 5 7.47 -20.58 27.85
N GLU A 6 6.69 -21.50 27.30
CA GLU A 6 6.97 -22.09 26.00
C GLU A 6 7.11 -20.90 25.05
N GLY A 7 8.35 -20.66 24.60
CA GLY A 7 8.67 -19.50 23.76
C GLY A 7 7.72 -19.47 22.57
N SER A 8 7.28 -18.28 22.16
CA SER A 8 6.34 -18.19 21.05
C SER A 8 6.87 -18.95 19.84
N LYS A 9 6.00 -19.77 19.23
CA LYS A 9 6.29 -20.52 17.99
C LYS A 9 6.84 -19.64 16.87
N TYR A 10 6.54 -18.34 16.87
CA TYR A 10 6.98 -17.39 15.87
C TYR A 10 7.81 -16.29 16.50
N GLU A 11 8.96 -15.99 15.89
CA GLU A 11 9.89 -14.96 16.34
C GLU A 11 9.48 -13.56 15.83
N CYS A 12 8.77 -13.51 14.70
CA CYS A 12 8.31 -12.27 14.09
C CYS A 12 6.90 -12.40 13.50
N LEU A 13 6.26 -11.24 13.33
CA LEU A 13 4.99 -11.05 12.64
C LEU A 13 5.19 -10.01 11.54
N LEU A 14 4.72 -10.34 10.34
CA LEU A 14 4.65 -9.40 9.22
C LEU A 14 3.26 -8.79 9.20
N PHE A 15 3.19 -7.47 9.14
CA PHE A 15 1.95 -6.73 9.01
C PHE A 15 1.95 -6.05 7.66
N ASP A 16 0.87 -6.26 6.91
CA ASP A 16 0.55 -5.35 5.82
C ASP A 16 0.29 -3.95 6.40
N LEU A 17 0.60 -2.91 5.63
CA LEU A 17 0.47 -1.52 6.05
C LEU A 17 -0.88 -0.95 5.60
N ASP A 18 -1.06 -0.91 4.28
CA ASP A 18 -2.14 -0.14 3.66
C ASP A 18 -3.49 -0.83 3.87
N ASP A 19 -4.50 -0.06 4.29
CA ASP A 19 -5.83 -0.56 4.67
C ASP A 19 -5.83 -1.65 5.77
N THR A 20 -4.67 -1.86 6.44
CA THR A 20 -4.48 -2.82 7.54
C THR A 20 -4.10 -2.12 8.85
N LEU A 21 -3.01 -1.34 8.88
CA LEU A 21 -2.58 -0.57 10.08
C LEU A 21 -3.23 0.82 10.16
N TYR A 22 -4.05 1.15 9.17
CA TYR A 22 -4.99 2.25 9.21
C TYR A 22 -6.28 1.80 8.49
N PRO A 23 -7.44 2.36 8.83
CA PRO A 23 -8.69 1.88 8.27
C PRO A 23 -8.84 2.28 6.79
N PHE A 24 -9.48 1.41 6.01
CA PHE A 24 -9.93 1.70 4.63
C PHE A 24 -10.68 3.03 4.50
N SER A 25 -11.43 3.43 5.54
CA SER A 25 -12.16 4.69 5.59
C SER A 25 -11.28 5.94 5.59
N SER A 26 -9.96 5.81 5.74
CA SER A 26 -8.99 6.92 5.57
C SER A 26 -8.99 7.48 4.14
N GLY A 27 -9.43 6.69 3.16
CA GLY A 27 -9.49 7.09 1.74
C GLY A 27 -8.14 7.20 1.05
N ILE A 28 -7.04 6.77 1.69
CA ILE A 28 -5.69 6.78 1.11
C ILE A 28 -5.64 5.93 -0.16
N ASN A 29 -6.28 4.77 -0.15
CA ASN A 29 -6.33 3.87 -1.30
C ASN A 29 -7.06 4.48 -2.50
N LEU A 30 -8.14 5.23 -2.27
CA LEU A 30 -8.92 5.90 -3.31
C LEU A 30 -8.10 7.05 -3.92
N ALA A 31 -7.41 7.81 -3.08
CA ALA A 31 -6.49 8.85 -3.54
C ALA A 31 -5.31 8.25 -4.34
N CYS A 32 -4.72 7.16 -3.85
CA CYS A 32 -3.64 6.45 -4.54
C CYS A 32 -4.09 5.93 -5.91
N ARG A 33 -5.24 5.25 -5.97
CA ARG A 33 -5.84 4.79 -7.23
C ARG A 33 -6.05 5.97 -8.18
N LYS A 34 -6.64 7.06 -7.71
CA LYS A 34 -6.85 8.25 -8.54
C LYS A 34 -5.53 8.81 -9.08
N ASN A 35 -4.50 8.92 -8.24
CA ASN A 35 -3.20 9.43 -8.65
C ASN A 35 -2.52 8.54 -9.70
N ILE A 36 -2.63 7.20 -9.57
CA ILE A 36 -2.15 6.26 -10.59
C ILE A 36 -2.86 6.51 -11.93
N GLN A 37 -4.19 6.62 -11.90
CA GLN A 37 -4.98 6.88 -13.10
C GLN A 37 -4.63 8.23 -13.74
N ASP A 38 -4.46 9.28 -12.92
CA ASP A 38 -4.02 10.59 -13.36
C ASP A 38 -2.61 10.54 -13.97
N TYR A 39 -1.68 9.78 -13.40
CA TYR A 39 -0.34 9.60 -13.93
C TYR A 39 -0.38 8.92 -15.30
N MET A 40 -1.12 7.81 -15.42
CA MET A 40 -1.31 7.08 -16.68
C MET A 40 -1.88 7.99 -17.78
N ARG A 41 -2.86 8.83 -17.44
CA ARG A 41 -3.46 9.77 -18.39
C ARG A 41 -2.51 10.87 -18.81
N ARG A 42 -1.84 11.52 -17.85
CA ARG A 42 -1.07 12.76 -18.09
C ARG A 42 0.34 12.49 -18.59
N HIS A 43 1.02 11.49 -18.04
CA HIS A 43 2.42 11.19 -18.33
C HIS A 43 2.55 10.10 -19.39
N LEU A 44 1.74 9.03 -19.31
CA LEU A 44 1.80 7.92 -20.27
C LEU A 44 0.85 8.11 -21.47
N ARG A 45 0.01 9.16 -21.45
CA ARG A 45 -0.94 9.50 -22.53
C ARG A 45 -1.91 8.37 -22.89
N ILE A 46 -2.27 7.55 -21.90
CA ILE A 46 -3.25 6.48 -22.07
C ILE A 46 -4.66 7.10 -22.09
N GLU A 47 -5.52 6.58 -22.96
CA GLU A 47 -6.91 7.00 -23.12
C GLU A 47 -7.71 6.81 -21.82
N GLU A 48 -8.38 7.86 -21.34
CA GLU A 48 -9.06 7.89 -20.04
C GLU A 48 -10.11 6.77 -19.91
N SER A 49 -10.78 6.46 -21.01
CA SER A 49 -11.77 5.38 -21.11
C SER A 49 -11.22 3.97 -20.84
N GLN A 50 -9.91 3.76 -20.99
CA GLN A 50 -9.26 2.44 -20.86
C GLN A 50 -8.55 2.26 -19.51
N ILE A 51 -8.21 3.38 -18.84
CA ILE A 51 -7.32 3.37 -17.67
C ILE A 51 -7.87 2.52 -16.52
N ALA A 52 -9.17 2.61 -16.23
CA ALA A 52 -9.75 1.93 -15.08
C ALA A 52 -9.70 0.40 -15.23
N ASP A 53 -10.00 -0.11 -16.43
CA ASP A 53 -9.96 -1.54 -16.73
C ASP A 53 -8.52 -2.03 -16.77
N MET A 54 -7.61 -1.27 -17.42
CA MET A 54 -6.20 -1.58 -17.45
C MET A 54 -5.59 -1.65 -16.03
N CYS A 55 -5.93 -0.72 -15.14
CA CYS A 55 -5.46 -0.78 -13.74
C CYS A 55 -5.90 -2.08 -13.05
N LEU A 56 -7.15 -2.51 -13.28
CA LEU A 56 -7.71 -3.71 -12.66
C LEU A 56 -7.04 -4.98 -13.20
N GLU A 57 -6.85 -5.07 -14.51
CA GLU A 57 -6.17 -6.19 -15.15
C GLU A 57 -4.72 -6.30 -14.68
N LEU A 58 -3.98 -5.19 -14.71
CA LEU A 58 -2.59 -5.15 -14.26
C LEU A 58 -2.45 -5.50 -12.78
N TYR A 59 -3.38 -5.04 -11.93
CA TYR A 59 -3.37 -5.41 -10.52
C TYR A 59 -3.58 -6.91 -10.31
N LYS A 60 -4.52 -7.52 -11.03
CA LYS A 60 -4.80 -8.96 -10.93
C LYS A 60 -3.63 -9.83 -11.40
N GLU A 61 -2.94 -9.41 -12.46
CA GLU A 61 -1.88 -10.20 -13.09
C GLU A 61 -0.51 -9.96 -12.45
N TYR A 62 -0.20 -8.71 -12.09
CA TYR A 62 1.15 -8.29 -11.65
C TYR A 62 1.20 -7.79 -10.20
N GLY A 63 0.07 -7.77 -9.48
CA GLY A 63 -0.03 -7.32 -8.09
C GLY A 63 -0.02 -5.80 -7.91
N THR A 64 0.52 -5.02 -8.85
CA THR A 64 0.42 -3.56 -8.86
C THR A 64 0.32 -3.02 -10.28
N THR A 65 -0.31 -1.85 -10.45
CA THR A 65 -0.35 -1.17 -11.76
C THR A 65 1.05 -0.79 -12.25
N MET A 66 1.95 -0.36 -11.35
CA MET A 66 3.32 0.00 -11.74
C MET A 66 4.09 -1.20 -12.30
N ALA A 67 4.05 -2.36 -11.63
CA ALA A 67 4.72 -3.56 -12.10
C ALA A 67 4.15 -4.01 -13.46
N GLY A 68 2.84 -3.96 -13.62
CA GLY A 68 2.17 -4.28 -14.88
C GLY A 68 2.55 -3.34 -16.02
N LEU A 69 2.60 -2.02 -15.76
CA LEU A 69 3.06 -1.05 -16.76
C LEU A 69 4.49 -1.33 -17.21
N LYS A 70 5.40 -1.63 -16.28
CA LYS A 70 6.79 -2.01 -16.59
C LYS A 70 6.84 -3.31 -17.41
N ALA A 71 6.04 -4.31 -17.06
CA ALA A 71 5.97 -5.57 -17.80
C ALA A 71 5.47 -5.40 -19.24
N LEU A 72 4.57 -4.43 -19.47
CA LEU A 72 4.10 -4.05 -20.82
C LEU A 72 5.10 -3.19 -21.61
N GLY A 73 6.25 -2.84 -21.01
CA GLY A 73 7.31 -2.05 -21.66
C GLY A 73 7.17 -0.54 -21.55
N TYR A 74 6.33 -0.03 -20.63
CA TYR A 74 6.29 1.40 -20.34
C TYR A 74 7.55 1.83 -19.59
N GLU A 75 8.26 2.81 -20.13
CA GLU A 75 9.41 3.43 -19.50
C GLU A 75 9.03 4.76 -18.86
N PHE A 76 9.31 4.87 -17.56
CA PHE A 76 9.12 6.08 -16.75
C PHE A 76 10.01 5.99 -15.52
N ASP A 77 10.34 7.14 -14.95
CA ASP A 77 11.15 7.22 -13.74
C ASP A 77 10.33 6.76 -12.51
N ASN A 78 10.90 5.84 -11.73
CA ASN A 78 10.20 5.24 -10.60
C ASN A 78 10.00 6.25 -9.46
N ASP A 79 10.97 7.13 -9.23
CA ASP A 79 10.89 8.12 -8.16
C ASP A 79 9.88 9.21 -8.53
N GLU A 80 9.81 9.62 -9.80
CA GLU A 80 8.78 10.51 -10.33
C GLU A 80 7.39 9.90 -10.18
N PHE A 81 7.22 8.62 -10.57
CA PHE A 81 5.95 7.91 -10.39
C PHE A 81 5.54 7.91 -8.92
N HIS A 82 6.47 7.55 -8.02
CA HIS A 82 6.21 7.45 -6.60
C HIS A 82 5.90 8.83 -5.98
N ALA A 83 6.58 9.89 -6.40
CA ALA A 83 6.32 11.26 -5.96
C ALA A 83 4.92 11.73 -6.38
N ASN A 84 4.48 11.41 -7.60
CA ASN A 84 3.13 11.75 -8.06
C ASN A 84 2.04 10.92 -7.37
N VAL A 85 2.27 9.61 -7.22
CA VAL A 85 1.28 8.67 -6.70
C VAL A 85 1.17 8.74 -5.18
N HIS A 86 2.29 8.55 -4.48
CA HIS A 86 2.31 8.51 -3.01
C HIS A 86 2.67 9.84 -2.38
N GLY A 87 3.55 10.64 -2.99
CA GLY A 87 4.02 11.91 -2.42
C GLY A 87 2.94 12.98 -2.24
N THR A 88 1.77 12.81 -2.87
CA THR A 88 0.64 13.75 -2.82
C THR A 88 -0.59 13.19 -2.08
N LEU A 89 -0.45 12.05 -1.40
CA LEU A 89 -1.56 11.44 -0.67
C LEU A 89 -2.00 12.30 0.53
N PRO A 90 -3.30 12.27 0.88
CA PRO A 90 -3.83 13.08 1.97
C PRO A 90 -3.51 12.43 3.33
N TYR A 91 -2.24 12.38 3.70
CA TYR A 91 -1.79 11.75 4.95
C TYR A 91 -2.32 12.43 6.21
N ASP A 92 -2.81 13.67 6.11
CA ASP A 92 -3.51 14.36 7.21
C ASP A 92 -4.82 13.64 7.62
N ASN A 93 -5.38 12.78 6.76
CA ASN A 93 -6.50 11.91 7.09
C ASN A 93 -6.12 10.76 8.04
N LEU A 94 -4.82 10.48 8.18
CA LEU A 94 -4.34 9.47 9.12
C LEU A 94 -4.29 10.06 10.52
N HIS A 95 -4.93 9.36 11.44
CA HIS A 95 -4.99 9.77 12.83
C HIS A 95 -4.32 8.74 13.71
N PHE A 96 -3.71 9.23 14.78
CA PHE A 96 -3.11 8.39 15.79
C PHE A 96 -4.18 7.49 16.45
N ASP A 97 -3.99 6.17 16.36
CA ASP A 97 -4.84 5.20 17.04
C ASP A 97 -4.13 4.67 18.31
N PRO A 98 -4.52 5.13 19.50
CA PRO A 98 -3.92 4.69 20.75
C PRO A 98 -4.22 3.21 21.06
N VAL A 99 -5.34 2.67 20.59
CA VAL A 99 -5.74 1.27 20.79
C VAL A 99 -4.85 0.37 19.96
N LEU A 100 -4.70 0.67 18.66
CA LEU A 100 -3.80 -0.06 17.77
C LEU A 100 -2.35 -0.02 18.28
N ARG A 101 -1.86 1.16 18.70
CA ARG A 101 -0.52 1.28 19.28
C ARG A 101 -0.34 0.36 20.48
N THR A 102 -1.30 0.38 21.42
CA THR A 102 -1.22 -0.43 22.64
C THR A 102 -1.25 -1.93 22.31
N LEU A 103 -2.08 -2.34 21.35
CA LEU A 103 -2.14 -3.71 20.85
C LEU A 103 -0.80 -4.14 20.22
N LEU A 104 -0.23 -3.34 19.32
CA LEU A 104 1.05 -3.65 18.70
C LEU A 104 2.19 -3.71 19.72
N LEU A 105 2.17 -2.89 20.78
CA LEU A 105 3.16 -2.93 21.85
C LEU A 105 3.02 -4.13 22.79
N SER A 106 1.81 -4.68 22.95
CA SER A 106 1.57 -5.83 23.84
C SER A 106 2.04 -7.17 23.24
N ILE A 107 2.15 -7.23 21.91
CA ILE A 107 2.66 -8.39 21.19
C ILE A 107 4.16 -8.54 21.49
N PRO A 108 4.68 -9.69 21.97
CA PRO A 108 6.11 -9.84 22.27
C PRO A 108 6.99 -10.05 21.03
N GLN A 109 6.42 -10.52 19.92
CA GLN A 109 7.15 -10.81 18.68
C GLN A 109 7.65 -9.52 18.02
N ARG A 110 8.74 -9.64 17.25
CA ARG A 110 9.22 -8.57 16.38
C ARG A 110 8.17 -8.28 15.30
N LYS A 111 7.80 -7.01 15.10
CA LYS A 111 6.90 -6.60 14.01
C LYS A 111 7.74 -6.11 12.84
N ILE A 112 7.38 -6.56 11.66
CA ILE A 112 7.89 -6.08 10.39
C ILE A 112 6.69 -5.52 9.64
N VAL A 113 6.86 -4.32 9.09
CA VAL A 113 5.92 -3.65 8.20
C VAL A 113 6.65 -3.44 6.89
#